data_AF-A0A2E3GLQ9-F1
#
_entry.id   AF-A0A2E3GLQ9-F1
#
_cell.length_a   1.000
_cell.length_b   1.000
_cell.length_c   1.000
_cell.angle_alpha   90.00
_cell.angle_beta   90.00
_cell.angle_gamma   90.00
#
_symmetry.space_group_name_H-M   'P 1'
#
loop_
_entity.id
_entity.type
_entity.pdbx_description
1 polymer ?
#
loop_
_entity_poly.entity_id
_entity_poly.type
_entity_poly.pdbx_seq_one_letter_code
_entity_poly.pdbx_strand_id
1 'polypeptide(L)'
;MEKIRKFKGLEAPESSQPQDLNKLQMQSGNLYRSLAVIANRSNQISIDLKQELNSKLEEFAVTSEVLEEIVENREQIEISKYYEKLSHPTILALEEFKRDELFYREREESSEASHDEQGEQ
;
A
#
# COMPACT_ATOMS: atom_id res chain seq x y z
N MET A 1 -0.01 -4.55 13.83
CA MET A 1 -1.29 -5.20 13.49
C MET A 1 -2.43 -4.22 13.24
N GLU A 2 -2.35 -2.95 13.64
CA GLU A 2 -3.46 -2.00 13.52
C GLU A 2 -3.78 -1.66 12.05
N LYS A 3 -2.74 -1.37 11.24
CA LYS A 3 -2.87 -1.08 9.81
C LYS A 3 -3.42 -2.28 9.03
N ILE A 4 -2.98 -3.50 9.33
CA ILE A 4 -3.49 -4.72 8.69
C ILE A 4 -4.93 -5.04 9.07
N ARG A 5 -5.34 -4.82 10.34
CA ARG A 5 -6.75 -5.00 10.72
C ARG A 5 -7.67 -4.12 9.88
N LYS A 6 -7.23 -2.91 9.52
CA LYS A 6 -7.95 -2.06 8.57
C LYS A 6 -8.10 -2.75 7.21
N PHE A 7 -7.01 -3.23 6.62
CA PHE A 7 -7.02 -3.83 5.27
C PHE A 7 -7.73 -5.18 5.19
N LYS A 8 -7.75 -5.97 6.27
CA LYS A 8 -8.57 -7.19 6.35
C LYS A 8 -10.05 -6.89 6.58
N GLY A 9 -10.38 -5.78 7.24
CA GLY A 9 -11.75 -5.30 7.40
C GLY A 9 -12.35 -4.74 6.11
N LEU A 10 -11.50 -4.35 5.16
CA LEU A 10 -11.90 -4.17 3.77
C LEU A 10 -12.16 -5.56 3.18
N GLU A 11 -13.44 -5.95 3.08
CA GLU A 11 -13.92 -7.14 2.35
C GLU A 11 -13.60 -7.04 0.84
N ALA A 12 -12.31 -6.94 0.53
CA ALA A 12 -11.79 -6.82 -0.81
C ALA A 12 -11.69 -8.21 -1.46
N PRO A 13 -11.92 -8.31 -2.77
CA PRO A 13 -11.79 -9.58 -3.48
C PRO A 13 -10.32 -10.07 -3.45
N GLU A 14 -10.13 -11.38 -3.43
CA GLU A 14 -8.80 -12.01 -3.43
C GLU A 14 -8.08 -11.84 -4.77
N SER A 15 -8.83 -11.64 -5.85
CA SER A 15 -8.33 -11.54 -7.23
C SER A 15 -8.90 -10.33 -7.97
N SER A 16 -8.30 -9.99 -9.10
CA SER A 16 -8.78 -8.89 -9.95
C SER A 16 -10.15 -9.22 -10.53
N GLN A 17 -11.06 -8.26 -10.45
CA GLN A 17 -12.41 -8.37 -11.00
C GLN A 17 -12.69 -7.20 -11.95
N PRO A 18 -13.48 -7.40 -13.03
CA PRO A 18 -13.92 -6.32 -13.90
C PRO A 18 -14.61 -5.20 -13.10
N GLN A 19 -14.27 -3.95 -13.38
CA GLN A 19 -14.86 -2.78 -12.73
C GLN A 19 -15.68 -1.95 -13.72
N ASP A 20 -16.72 -1.31 -13.20
CA ASP A 20 -17.52 -0.35 -13.95
C ASP A 20 -16.80 1.01 -14.02
N LEU A 21 -16.32 1.35 -15.21
CA LEU A 21 -15.55 2.57 -15.45
C LEU A 21 -16.37 3.84 -15.19
N ASN A 22 -17.68 3.81 -15.42
CA ASN A 22 -18.54 4.97 -15.20
C ASN A 22 -18.60 5.31 -13.71
N LYS A 23 -18.67 4.30 -12.83
CA LYS A 23 -18.67 4.51 -11.37
C LYS A 23 -17.36 5.13 -10.89
N LEU A 24 -16.23 4.65 -11.39
CA LEU A 24 -14.93 5.21 -11.05
C LEU A 24 -14.75 6.64 -11.54
N GLN A 25 -15.30 6.97 -12.72
CA GLN A 25 -15.27 8.32 -13.25
C GLN A 25 -16.15 9.27 -12.45
N MET A 26 -17.35 8.86 -12.05
CA MET A 26 -18.28 9.71 -11.29
C MET A 26 -17.69 10.22 -9.98
N GLN A 27 -16.82 9.44 -9.31
CA GLN A 27 -16.24 9.82 -8.02
C GLN A 27 -15.21 10.96 -8.11
N SER A 28 -14.46 11.08 -9.21
CA SER A 28 -13.42 12.11 -9.38
C SER A 28 -13.71 13.11 -10.50
N GLY A 29 -14.75 12.86 -11.30
CA GLY A 29 -15.04 13.55 -12.56
C GLY A 29 -14.19 13.11 -13.75
N ASN A 30 -13.10 12.36 -13.53
CA ASN A 30 -12.18 11.95 -14.59
C ASN A 30 -11.56 10.57 -14.33
N LEU A 31 -11.70 9.65 -15.29
CA LEU A 31 -11.19 8.29 -15.14
C LEU A 31 -9.68 8.22 -14.89
N TYR A 32 -8.87 9.01 -15.60
CA TYR A 32 -7.42 9.05 -15.43
C TYR A 32 -7.01 9.60 -14.07
N ARG A 33 -7.75 10.59 -13.56
CA ARG A 33 -7.55 11.10 -12.20
C ARG A 33 -7.83 10.00 -11.16
N SER A 34 -8.93 9.27 -11.31
CA SER A 34 -9.23 8.12 -10.44
C SER A 34 -8.10 7.08 -10.46
N LEU A 35 -7.58 6.73 -11.64
CA LEU A 35 -6.46 5.80 -11.77
C LEU A 35 -5.19 6.31 -11.10
N ALA A 36 -4.87 7.60 -11.25
CA ALA A 36 -3.71 8.20 -10.59
C ALA A 36 -3.83 8.18 -9.06
N VAL A 37 -5.02 8.47 -8.52
CA VAL A 37 -5.29 8.40 -7.08
C VAL A 37 -5.15 6.97 -6.58
N ILE A 38 -5.75 5.99 -7.24
CA ILE A 38 -5.68 4.57 -6.89
C ILE A 38 -4.24 4.07 -6.93
N ALA A 39 -3.46 4.43 -7.96
CA ALA A 39 -2.07 4.03 -8.11
C ALA A 39 -1.19 4.59 -6.97
N ASN A 40 -1.32 5.88 -6.68
CA ASN A 40 -0.61 6.51 -5.57
C ASN A 40 -0.97 5.88 -4.23
N ARG A 41 -2.25 5.57 -4.02
CA ARG A 41 -2.72 4.91 -2.80
C ARG A 41 -2.19 3.47 -2.68
N SER A 42 -2.20 2.71 -3.77
CA SER A 42 -1.65 1.35 -3.82
C SER A 42 -0.19 1.30 -3.39
N ASN A 43 0.62 2.28 -3.85
CA ASN A 43 2.03 2.39 -3.46
C ASN A 43 2.18 2.65 -1.95
N GLN A 44 1.35 3.51 -1.36
CA GLN A 44 1.37 3.76 0.09
C GLN A 44 1.07 2.47 0.87
N ILE A 45 0.01 1.75 0.49
CA ILE A 45 -0.38 0.48 1.13
C ILE A 45 0.76 -0.55 1.01
N SER A 46 1.39 -0.66 -0.16
CA SER A 46 2.49 -1.60 -0.40
C SER A 46 3.69 -1.32 0.51
N ILE A 47 4.09 -0.05 0.65
CA ILE A 47 5.19 0.37 1.53
C ILE A 47 4.83 0.06 2.99
N ASP A 48 3.63 0.44 3.43
CA ASP A 48 3.15 0.18 4.79
C ASP A 48 3.18 -1.32 5.13
N LEU A 49 2.63 -2.16 4.24
CA LEU A 49 2.61 -3.62 4.43
C LEU A 49 4.02 -4.21 4.49
N LYS A 50 4.92 -3.75 3.61
CA LYS A 50 6.31 -4.22 3.59
C LYS A 50 7.06 -3.84 4.87
N GLN A 51 6.89 -2.61 5.35
CA GLN A 51 7.51 -2.14 6.59
C GLN A 51 6.98 -2.93 7.80
N GLU A 52 5.67 -3.14 7.87
CA GLU A 52 5.06 -3.90 8.98
C GLU A 52 5.51 -5.36 8.97
N LEU A 53 5.57 -6.00 7.78
CA LEU A 53 6.07 -7.37 7.63
C LEU A 53 7.52 -7.48 8.10
N ASN A 54 8.41 -6.60 7.62
CA ASN A 54 9.82 -6.63 7.98
C ASN A 54 10.03 -6.44 9.49
N SER A 55 9.36 -5.45 10.08
CA SER A 55 9.42 -5.21 11.52
C SER A 55 8.98 -6.44 12.32
N LYS A 56 7.97 -7.19 11.82
CA LYS A 56 7.51 -8.42 12.48
C LYS A 56 8.49 -9.56 12.31
N LEU A 57 9.06 -9.75 11.13
CA LEU A 57 10.07 -10.78 10.92
C LEU A 57 11.31 -10.57 11.80
N GLU A 58 11.72 -9.31 12.02
CA GLU A 58 12.81 -8.96 12.93
C GLU A 58 12.49 -9.27 14.39
N GLU A 59 11.25 -9.07 14.86
CA GLU A 59 10.84 -9.42 16.24
C GLU A 59 11.02 -10.93 16.55
N PHE A 60 10.88 -11.79 15.54
CA PHE A 60 11.03 -13.24 15.69
C PHE A 60 12.40 -13.76 15.23
N ALA A 61 13.32 -12.87 14.81
CA ALA A 61 14.68 -13.24 14.45
C ALA A 61 15.49 -13.45 15.74
N VAL A 62 15.48 -14.66 16.27
CA VAL A 62 16.29 -15.02 17.44
C VAL A 62 17.77 -15.00 17.05
N THR A 63 18.60 -14.27 17.79
CA THR A 63 20.06 -14.36 17.67
C THR A 63 20.53 -15.60 18.42
N SER A 64 20.67 -16.74 17.74
CA SER A 64 21.26 -17.94 18.33
C SER A 64 22.79 -17.84 18.28
N GLU A 65 23.43 -17.49 19.40
CA GLU A 65 24.91 -17.51 19.52
C GLU A 65 25.49 -18.92 19.78
N VAL A 66 24.65 -19.96 19.79
CA VAL A 66 25.08 -21.35 20.00
C VAL A 66 24.91 -22.13 18.69
N LEU A 67 25.89 -22.99 18.38
CA LEU A 67 25.90 -23.99 17.30
C LEU A 67 24.81 -25.08 17.50
N GLU A 68 23.59 -24.67 17.84
CA GLU A 68 22.44 -25.53 18.05
C GLU A 68 21.73 -25.75 16.70
N GLU A 69 21.02 -26.88 16.57
CA GLU A 69 20.25 -27.21 15.38
C GLU A 69 19.36 -26.04 14.95
N ILE A 70 19.40 -25.70 13.66
CA ILE A 70 18.51 -24.71 13.05
C ILE A 70 17.08 -25.28 13.13
N VAL A 71 16.34 -24.91 14.18
CA VAL A 71 14.94 -25.27 14.32
C VAL A 71 14.11 -24.34 13.44
N GLU A 72 13.11 -24.89 12.74
CA GLU A 72 12.18 -24.11 11.93
C GLU A 72 11.41 -23.09 12.80
N ASN A 73 11.49 -21.82 12.41
CA ASN A 73 10.75 -20.75 13.08
C ASN A 73 9.28 -20.74 12.64
N ARG A 74 8.44 -21.45 13.39
CA ARG A 74 7.00 -21.58 13.11
C ARG A 74 6.27 -20.23 13.07
N GLU A 75 6.70 -19.26 13.88
CA GLU A 75 6.06 -17.95 13.97
C GLU A 75 6.33 -17.11 12.70
N GLN A 76 7.56 -17.14 12.18
CA GLN A 76 7.90 -16.50 10.90
C GLN A 76 7.13 -17.12 9.72
N ILE A 77 6.94 -18.44 9.71
CA ILE A 77 6.17 -19.14 8.68
C ILE A 77 4.69 -18.71 8.72
N GLU A 78 4.09 -18.63 9.91
CA GLU A 78 2.69 -18.26 10.07
C GLU A 78 2.43 -16.80 9.64
N ILE A 79 3.33 -15.89 10.02
CA ILE A 79 3.29 -14.49 9.61
C ILE A 79 3.42 -14.40 8.09
N SER A 80 4.41 -15.05 7.48
CA SER A 80 4.59 -15.01 6.03
C SER A 80 3.33 -15.48 5.29
N LYS A 81 2.77 -16.63 5.69
CA LYS A 81 1.51 -17.15 5.14
C LYS A 81 0.34 -16.20 5.32
N TYR A 82 0.30 -15.44 6.41
CA TYR A 82 -0.75 -14.48 6.66
C TYR A 82 -0.70 -13.30 5.68
N TYR A 83 0.50 -12.77 5.40
CA TYR A 83 0.67 -11.67 4.43
C TYR A 83 0.50 -12.14 2.98
N GLU A 84 0.84 -13.38 2.66
CA GLU A 84 0.59 -13.96 1.33
C GLU A 84 -0.90 -14.06 0.97
N LYS A 85 -1.77 -14.25 1.98
CA LYS A 85 -3.23 -14.34 1.77
C LYS A 85 -3.91 -12.99 1.55
N LEU A 86 -3.21 -11.88 1.77
CA LEU A 86 -3.81 -10.56 1.60
C LEU A 86 -3.99 -10.23 0.12
N SER A 87 -5.10 -9.55 -0.19
CA SER A 87 -5.35 -9.04 -1.54
C SER A 87 -4.24 -8.08 -1.99
N HIS A 88 -3.99 -8.06 -3.29
CA HIS A 88 -2.99 -7.15 -3.89
C HIS A 88 -3.28 -5.68 -3.50
N PRO A 89 -2.26 -4.86 -3.17
CA PRO A 89 -2.45 -3.47 -2.72
C PRO A 89 -3.33 -2.60 -3.63
N THR A 90 -3.25 -2.83 -4.94
CA THR A 90 -4.11 -2.15 -5.94
C THR A 90 -5.59 -2.44 -5.75
N ILE A 91 -5.96 -3.67 -5.37
CA ILE A 91 -7.34 -4.06 -5.10
C ILE A 91 -7.83 -3.39 -3.81
N LEU A 92 -6.98 -3.37 -2.77
CA LEU A 92 -7.28 -2.68 -1.52
C LEU A 92 -7.50 -1.17 -1.74
N ALA A 93 -6.62 -0.52 -2.50
CA ALA A 93 -6.75 0.89 -2.84
C ALA A 93 -8.00 1.19 -3.67
N LEU A 94 -8.36 0.29 -4.59
CA LEU A 94 -9.58 0.39 -5.38
C LEU A 94 -10.83 0.30 -4.50
N GLU A 95 -10.86 -0.61 -3.52
CA GLU A 95 -11.99 -0.73 -2.60
C GLU A 95 -12.09 0.46 -1.65
N GLU A 96 -10.97 0.97 -1.12
CA GLU A 96 -10.95 2.23 -0.35
C GLU A 96 -11.47 3.40 -1.21
N PHE A 97 -11.10 3.46 -2.50
CA PHE A 97 -11.59 4.48 -3.43
C PHE A 97 -13.10 4.35 -3.67
N LYS A 98 -13.61 3.14 -3.92
CA LYS A 98 -15.04 2.88 -4.14
C LYS A 98 -15.90 3.22 -2.92
N ARG A 99 -15.34 3.09 -1.71
CA ARG A 99 -16.02 3.42 -0.45
C ARG A 99 -15.96 4.90 -0.07
N ASP A 100 -15.31 5.73 -0.90
CA ASP A 100 -15.10 7.16 -0.64
C ASP A 100 -14.34 7.43 0.68
N GLU A 101 -13.49 6.49 1.09
CA GLU A 101 -12.66 6.59 2.31
C GLU A 101 -11.33 7.33 2.05
N LEU A 102 -11.10 7.77 0.81
CA LEU A 102 -9.85 8.39 0.38
C LEU A 102 -10.03 9.89 0.16
N PHE A 103 -9.34 10.69 0.96
CA PHE A 103 -9.16 12.10 0.69
C PHE A 103 -7.95 12.32 -0.22
N TYR A 104 -8.15 12.94 -1.37
CA TYR A 104 -7.09 13.30 -2.31
C TYR A 104 -7.25 14.75 -2.77
N ARG A 105 -6.13 15.46 -2.87
CA ARG A 105 -6.07 16.83 -3.37
C ARG A 105 -5.22 16.86 -4.63
N GLU A 106 -5.60 17.70 -5.58
CA GLU A 106 -4.70 18.06 -6.66
C GLU A 106 -3.58 18.94 -6.09
N ARG A 107 -2.36 18.72 -6.56
CA ARG A 107 -1.34 19.76 -6.42
C ARG A 107 -1.76 20.85 -7.39
N GLU A 108 -2.22 21.97 -6.87
CA GLU A 108 -2.18 23.21 -7.64
C GLU A 108 -0.72 23.38 -8.08
N GLU A 109 -0.52 23.64 -9.38
CA GLU A 109 0.80 24.00 -9.88
C GLU A 109 1.27 25.21 -9.08
N SER A 110 2.14 24.98 -8.09
CA SER A 110 3.00 26.03 -7.58
C SER A 110 3.93 26.40 -8.72
N SER A 111 3.49 27.36 -9.52
CA SER A 111 4.29 28.21 -10.38
C SER A 111 5.35 28.92 -9.52
N GLU A 112 6.39 28.20 -9.13
CA GLU A 112 7.57 28.72 -8.42
C GLU A 112 8.69 27.65 -8.43
N ALA A 113 8.96 27.09 -9.61
CA ALA A 113 10.33 26.76 -9.96
C ALA A 113 10.90 28.02 -10.61
N SER A 114 11.16 29.04 -9.80
CA SER A 114 11.97 30.18 -10.19
C SER A 114 13.31 29.64 -10.67
N HIS A 115 13.49 29.73 -11.99
CA HIS A 115 14.75 29.94 -12.68
C HIS A 115 15.83 30.50 -11.75
N ASP A 116 16.67 29.65 -11.17
CA ASP A 116 18.03 30.03 -10.79
C ASP A 116 18.90 29.95 -12.05
N GLU A 117 18.62 30.85 -12.98
CA GLU A 117 19.57 31.31 -14.01
C GLU A 117 19.91 32.77 -13.71
N GLN A 118 20.73 33.00 -12.69
CA GLN A 118 21.59 34.19 -12.55
C GLN A 118 22.79 33.71 -11.73
N GLY A 119 24.05 33.73 -12.15
CA GLY A 119 24.74 34.41 -13.22
C GLY A 119 26.18 34.50 -12.73
N GLU A 120 27.15 34.17 -13.58
CA GLU A 120 28.56 34.41 -13.30
C GLU A 120 28.78 35.86 -12.86
N GLN A 121 29.47 36.03 -11.72
CA GLN A 121 30.45 37.08 -11.45
C GLN A 121 31.21 36.81 -10.16
#